data_AF-A0A3N5SMB1-F1
#
_entry.id   AF-A0A3N5SMB1-F1
#
_cell.length_a   1.000
_cell.length_b   1.000
_cell.length_c   1.000
_cell.angle_alpha   90.00
_cell.angle_beta   90.00
_cell.angle_gamma   90.00
#
_symmetry.space_group_name_H-M   'P 1'
#
loop_
_entity.id
_entity.type
_entity.pdbx_description
1 polymer ?
#
loop_
_entity_poly.entity_id
_entity_poly.type
_entity_poly.pdbx_seq_one_letter_code
_entity_poly.pdbx_strand_id
1 'polypeptide(L)'
;MVHADYHVLATAIITRCHMSSYIKGSTLEKSIQKQLKLWENQKVKFVEKQEPRPFITISREYGCNAVAIADALAEALHKYDSTDVWKSYDKELIDKICSDHNIAEALCETIDTKRREEISEFWRSVLTDYPPQVSVYQKLVQTIRSLSIHGRSIIVGRAGVMITRSLRYGIHIKLVAPAAYRIQKVMETAGIKDRL
;
A
#
# COMPACT_ATOMS: atom_id res chain seq x y z
N MET A 1 -35.13 -53.12 -12.07
CA MET A 1 -36.18 -52.09 -11.91
C MET A 1 -35.52 -50.90 -11.26
N VAL A 2 -34.83 -50.04 -12.01
CA VAL A 2 -35.22 -49.02 -13.02
C VAL A 2 -35.74 -47.71 -12.38
N HIS A 3 -35.13 -46.60 -12.84
CA HIS A 3 -35.51 -45.17 -12.79
C HIS A 3 -34.92 -44.34 -11.65
N ALA A 4 -33.89 -43.49 -11.86
CA ALA A 4 -33.77 -42.31 -12.77
C ALA A 4 -34.66 -41.15 -12.25
N ASP A 5 -34.06 -40.10 -11.68
CA ASP A 5 -33.62 -38.85 -12.34
C ASP A 5 -34.67 -37.74 -12.17
N TYR A 6 -34.22 -36.50 -12.38
CA TYR A 6 -34.99 -35.24 -12.52
C TYR A 6 -35.21 -34.42 -11.24
N HIS A 7 -34.18 -33.63 -10.89
CA HIS A 7 -34.26 -32.20 -11.18
C HIS A 7 -32.86 -31.61 -11.45
N VAL A 8 -32.55 -31.57 -12.75
CA VAL A 8 -31.53 -30.76 -13.41
C VAL A 8 -32.09 -29.34 -13.57
N LEU A 9 -31.22 -28.32 -13.53
CA LEU A 9 -31.15 -27.14 -14.44
C LEU A 9 -30.82 -25.83 -13.72
N ALA A 10 -29.53 -25.49 -13.68
CA ALA A 10 -28.93 -24.15 -13.76
C ALA A 10 -27.52 -24.23 -13.14
N THR A 11 -26.38 -24.02 -13.79
CA THR A 11 -26.08 -23.44 -15.09
C THR A 11 -24.61 -23.78 -15.36
N ALA A 12 -24.35 -24.64 -16.35
CA ALA A 12 -23.05 -24.73 -16.98
C ALA A 12 -23.14 -23.93 -18.29
N ILE A 13 -22.73 -22.66 -18.26
CA ILE A 13 -22.41 -21.87 -19.45
C ILE A 13 -21.12 -21.07 -19.17
N ILE A 14 -20.01 -21.65 -19.64
CA ILE A 14 -19.01 -21.01 -20.50
C ILE A 14 -18.38 -19.69 -20.00
N THR A 15 -17.19 -19.85 -19.41
CA THR A 15 -15.89 -19.34 -19.91
C THR A 15 -15.70 -17.85 -20.26
N ARG A 16 -14.62 -17.29 -19.66
CA ARG A 16 -13.61 -16.31 -20.16
C ARG A 16 -13.63 -14.86 -19.64
N CYS A 17 -12.40 -14.40 -19.36
CA CYS A 17 -11.91 -13.07 -18.94
C CYS A 17 -12.19 -12.71 -17.47
N HIS A 18 -11.22 -12.49 -16.58
CA HIS A 18 -9.87 -11.93 -16.77
C HIS A 18 -8.94 -12.50 -15.69
N MET A 19 -7.81 -13.11 -16.11
CA MET A 19 -6.68 -13.39 -15.23
C MET A 19 -6.12 -12.05 -14.74
N SER A 20 -6.53 -11.59 -13.55
CA SER A 20 -5.82 -10.53 -12.84
C SER A 20 -4.66 -11.18 -12.07
N SER A 21 -3.46 -10.78 -12.46
CA SER A 21 -2.14 -11.29 -12.12
C SER A 21 -1.99 -11.83 -10.69
N TYR A 22 -1.87 -13.16 -10.60
CA TYR A 22 -1.37 -13.88 -9.43
C TYR A 22 0.14 -13.59 -9.28
N ILE A 23 0.50 -12.44 -8.70
CA ILE A 23 1.90 -12.17 -8.33
C ILE A 23 2.23 -12.98 -7.08
N LYS A 24 3.00 -14.05 -7.29
CA LYS A 24 3.46 -15.03 -6.29
C LYS A 24 3.85 -14.35 -4.96
N GLY A 25 3.23 -14.79 -3.87
CA GLY A 25 3.55 -14.35 -2.50
C GLY A 25 5.04 -14.37 -2.19
N SER A 26 5.76 -15.35 -2.73
CA SER A 26 7.20 -15.50 -2.50
C SER A 26 8.07 -14.36 -3.05
N THR A 27 7.71 -13.71 -4.15
CA THR A 27 8.51 -12.57 -4.69
C THR A 27 8.28 -11.30 -3.88
N LEU A 28 7.04 -11.10 -3.44
CA LEU A 28 6.69 -9.96 -2.60
C LEU A 28 7.27 -10.11 -1.20
N GLU A 29 7.10 -11.29 -0.58
CA GLU A 29 7.69 -11.63 0.71
C GLU A 29 9.20 -11.45 0.65
N LYS A 30 9.88 -11.94 -0.40
CA LYS A 30 11.32 -11.70 -0.60
C LYS A 30 11.69 -10.22 -0.70
N SER A 31 10.86 -9.41 -1.36
CA SER A 31 11.10 -7.97 -1.49
C SER A 31 10.92 -7.23 -0.16
N ILE A 32 9.90 -7.61 0.61
CA ILE A 32 9.65 -7.08 1.95
C ILE A 32 10.75 -7.53 2.92
N GLN A 33 11.15 -8.81 2.89
CA GLN A 33 12.22 -9.36 3.72
C GLN A 33 13.57 -8.71 3.40
N LYS A 34 13.86 -8.45 2.11
CA LYS A 34 15.02 -7.66 1.70
C LYS A 34 14.99 -6.26 2.33
N GLN A 35 13.82 -5.61 2.34
CA GLN A 35 13.65 -4.29 2.94
C GLN A 35 13.80 -4.33 4.47
N LEU A 36 13.20 -5.32 5.15
CA LEU A 36 13.34 -5.54 6.59
C LEU A 36 14.81 -5.71 6.98
N LYS A 37 15.58 -6.50 6.22
CA LYS A 37 17.02 -6.69 6.42
C LYS A 37 17.84 -5.41 6.24
N LEU A 38 17.47 -4.57 5.26
CA LEU A 38 18.08 -3.24 5.09
C LEU A 38 17.82 -2.36 6.32
N TRP A 39 16.61 -2.40 6.87
CA TRP A 39 16.25 -1.65 8.08
C TRP A 39 16.91 -2.19 9.35
N GLU A 40 17.05 -3.51 9.51
CA GLU A 40 17.79 -4.13 10.61
C GLU A 40 19.26 -3.71 10.60
N ASN A 41 19.91 -3.73 9.44
CA ASN A 41 21.30 -3.27 9.30
C ASN A 41 21.44 -1.77 9.60
N GLN A 42 20.37 -0.98 9.41
CA GLN A 42 20.35 0.43 9.77
C GLN A 42 20.19 0.64 11.29
N LYS A 43 19.59 -0.29 12.06
CA LYS A 43 19.48 -0.20 13.54
C LYS A 43 20.82 0.02 14.23
N VAL A 44 21.89 -0.60 13.72
CA VAL A 44 23.23 -0.56 14.31
C VAL A 44 23.90 0.82 14.17
N LYS A 45 23.39 1.71 13.31
CA LYS A 45 23.94 3.07 13.09
C LYS A 45 23.15 4.21 13.78
N PHE A 46 22.14 3.92 14.61
CA PHE A 46 21.29 4.95 15.24
C PHE A 46 21.91 5.66 16.46
N VAL A 47 23.20 5.98 16.38
CA VAL A 47 23.79 7.02 17.24
C VAL A 47 24.38 8.07 16.28
N GLU A 48 23.74 9.24 16.28
CA GLU A 48 24.19 10.52 15.67
C GLU A 48 24.19 10.70 14.14
N LYS A 49 22.99 10.85 13.56
CA LYS A 49 22.53 11.99 12.74
C LYS A 49 21.13 11.68 12.22
N GLN A 50 20.16 12.58 12.41
CA GLN A 50 18.83 12.46 11.81
C GLN A 50 18.90 12.82 10.33
N GLU A 51 19.47 11.92 9.52
CA GLU A 51 19.36 11.98 8.06
C GLU A 51 17.86 12.08 7.70
N PRO A 52 17.46 13.05 6.86
CA PRO A 52 16.08 13.17 6.42
C PRO A 52 15.69 11.88 5.68
N ARG A 53 14.59 11.27 6.12
CA ARG A 53 14.01 10.06 5.50
C ARG A 53 12.77 10.49 4.73
N PRO A 54 12.90 10.94 3.47
CA PRO A 54 11.77 11.47 2.73
C PRO A 54 10.79 10.37 2.39
N PHE A 55 9.51 10.70 2.37
CA PHE A 55 8.45 9.81 1.87
C PHE A 55 7.47 10.61 1.03
N ILE A 56 6.77 9.93 0.13
CA ILE A 56 5.80 10.54 -0.77
C ILE A 56 4.45 9.87 -0.53
N THR A 57 3.41 10.67 -0.49
CA THR A 57 2.03 10.15 -0.51
C THR A 57 1.31 10.69 -1.73
N ILE A 58 0.54 9.82 -2.37
CA ILE A 58 -0.18 10.12 -3.60
C ILE A 58 -1.66 9.87 -3.34
N SER A 59 -2.43 10.96 -3.31
CA SER A 59 -3.88 10.94 -3.44
C SER A 59 -4.26 11.03 -4.92
N ARG A 60 -5.43 10.51 -5.30
CA ARG A 60 -5.80 10.41 -6.73
C ARG A 60 -7.30 10.40 -6.98
N GLU A 61 -7.73 10.99 -8.08
CA GLU A 61 -9.06 10.71 -8.65
C GLU A 61 -9.10 9.33 -9.30
N TYR A 62 -10.26 8.65 -9.22
CA TYR A 62 -10.41 7.32 -9.81
C TYR A 62 -10.24 7.37 -11.33
N GLY A 63 -9.40 6.48 -11.88
CA GLY A 63 -9.03 6.44 -13.29
C GLY A 63 -7.74 7.17 -13.69
N CYS A 64 -6.97 7.74 -12.74
CA CYS A 64 -5.72 8.46 -13.06
C CYS A 64 -4.46 7.58 -13.22
N ASN A 65 -4.58 6.25 -13.23
CA ASN A 65 -3.45 5.32 -13.31
C ASN A 65 -2.31 5.57 -12.29
N ALA A 66 -2.68 5.93 -11.05
CA ALA A 66 -1.74 6.40 -10.03
C ALA A 66 -0.66 5.37 -9.64
N VAL A 67 -0.96 4.07 -9.72
CA VAL A 67 -0.01 3.00 -9.37
C VAL A 67 1.18 2.99 -10.34
N ALA A 68 0.91 3.02 -11.65
CA ALA A 68 1.96 3.08 -12.67
C ALA A 68 2.85 4.34 -12.53
N ILE A 69 2.24 5.48 -12.19
CA ILE A 69 2.98 6.72 -11.92
C ILE A 69 3.87 6.57 -10.68
N ALA A 70 3.37 5.94 -9.62
CA ALA A 70 4.14 5.69 -8.40
C ALA A 70 5.33 4.75 -8.64
N ASP A 71 5.15 3.69 -9.44
CA ASP A 71 6.22 2.77 -9.82
C ASP A 71 7.30 3.47 -10.64
N ALA A 72 6.89 4.21 -11.68
CA ALA A 72 7.82 4.99 -12.51
C ALA A 72 8.57 6.05 -11.68
N LEU A 73 7.90 6.67 -10.71
CA LEU A 73 8.52 7.63 -9.79
C LEU A 73 9.54 6.93 -8.87
N ALA A 74 9.24 5.75 -8.34
CA ALA A 74 10.18 4.98 -7.54
C ALA A 74 11.44 4.62 -8.35
N GLU A 75 11.28 4.18 -9.59
CA GLU A 75 12.40 3.89 -10.49
C GLU A 75 13.23 5.13 -10.81
N ALA A 76 12.58 6.26 -11.09
CA ALA A 76 13.27 7.52 -11.37
C ALA A 76 14.08 8.02 -10.15
N LEU A 77 13.50 7.94 -8.96
CA LEU A 77 14.17 8.32 -7.72
C LEU A 77 15.34 7.39 -7.41
N HIS A 78 15.21 6.09 -7.66
CA HIS A 78 16.30 5.15 -7.47
C HIS A 78 17.48 5.37 -8.45
N LYS A 79 17.20 5.82 -9.68
CA LYS A 79 18.24 6.23 -10.64
C LYS A 79 18.95 7.52 -10.22
N TYR A 80 18.24 8.44 -9.57
CA TYR A 80 18.79 9.70 -9.08
C TYR A 80 19.65 9.51 -7.82
N ASP A 81 19.18 8.68 -6.89
CA ASP A 81 19.86 8.36 -5.64
C ASP A 81 19.82 6.84 -5.39
N SER A 82 20.99 6.21 -5.52
CA SER A 82 21.17 4.77 -5.33
C SER A 82 21.53 4.39 -3.89
N THR A 83 21.52 5.34 -2.94
CA THR A 83 21.85 5.04 -1.53
C THR A 83 20.90 4.03 -0.90
N ASP A 84 19.68 3.94 -1.40
CA ASP A 84 18.62 3.13 -0.80
C ASP A 84 17.48 2.93 -1.81
N VAL A 85 16.65 1.91 -1.57
CA VAL A 85 15.64 1.48 -2.55
C VAL A 85 14.31 2.19 -2.30
N TRP A 86 13.85 2.97 -3.29
CA TRP A 86 12.51 3.53 -3.30
C TRP A 86 11.47 2.46 -3.64
N LYS A 87 10.37 2.44 -2.89
CA LYS A 87 9.29 1.47 -3.12
C LYS A 87 7.90 2.11 -3.05
N SER A 88 7.08 1.75 -4.03
CA SER A 88 5.65 2.06 -4.09
C SER A 88 4.82 1.06 -3.28
N TYR A 89 3.82 1.58 -2.58
CA TYR A 89 2.87 0.85 -1.76
C TYR A 89 1.45 1.29 -2.12
N ASP A 90 0.73 0.42 -2.83
CA ASP A 90 -0.68 0.63 -3.16
C ASP A 90 -1.60 -0.01 -2.12
N LYS A 91 -2.92 0.09 -2.36
CA LYS A 91 -3.93 -0.49 -1.48
C LYS A 91 -3.72 -1.99 -1.26
N GLU A 92 -3.52 -2.76 -2.34
CA GLU A 92 -3.45 -4.22 -2.27
C GLU A 92 -2.23 -4.68 -1.49
N LEU A 93 -1.09 -4.04 -1.72
CA LEU A 93 0.14 -4.32 -1.01
C LEU A 93 0.04 -3.95 0.48
N ILE A 94 -0.50 -2.77 0.80
CA ILE A 94 -0.68 -2.35 2.20
C ILE A 94 -1.64 -3.29 2.91
N ASP A 95 -2.76 -3.65 2.29
CA ASP A 95 -3.75 -4.55 2.89
C ASP A 95 -3.15 -5.95 3.12
N LYS A 96 -2.30 -6.44 2.20
CA LYS A 96 -1.55 -7.69 2.39
C LYS A 96 -0.55 -7.62 3.54
N ILE A 97 0.23 -6.54 3.63
CA ILE A 97 1.15 -6.31 4.77
C ILE A 97 0.38 -6.26 6.09
N CYS A 98 -0.79 -5.61 6.10
CA CYS A 98 -1.63 -5.55 7.29
C CYS A 98 -2.23 -6.91 7.64
N SER A 99 -2.51 -7.77 6.67
CA SER A 99 -3.02 -9.13 6.93
C SER A 99 -1.95 -10.05 7.51
N ASP A 100 -0.68 -9.85 7.14
CA ASP A 100 0.45 -10.62 7.66
C ASP A 100 0.92 -10.05 9.01
N HIS A 101 0.67 -10.79 10.09
CA HIS A 101 1.04 -10.36 11.44
C HIS A 101 2.55 -10.25 11.63
N ASN A 102 3.33 -11.17 11.06
CA ASN A 102 4.78 -11.20 11.25
C ASN A 102 5.44 -9.99 10.57
N ILE A 103 4.98 -9.63 9.37
CA ILE A 103 5.53 -8.49 8.63
C ILE A 103 5.18 -7.17 9.31
N ALA A 104 3.93 -6.97 9.68
CA ALA A 104 3.48 -5.74 10.31
C ALA A 104 4.17 -5.50 11.66
N GLU A 105 4.37 -6.56 12.44
CA GLU A 105 5.06 -6.50 13.73
C GLU A 105 6.55 -6.20 13.54
N ALA A 106 7.26 -6.93 12.66
CA ALA A 106 8.66 -6.65 12.35
C ALA A 106 8.88 -5.21 11.84
N LEU A 107 7.96 -4.69 11.05
CA LEU A 107 7.97 -3.31 10.57
C LEU A 107 7.84 -2.29 11.72
N CYS A 108 7.04 -2.58 12.74
CA CYS A 108 6.88 -1.70 13.90
C CYS A 108 8.06 -1.84 14.88
N GLU A 109 8.56 -3.06 15.10
CA GLU A 109 9.73 -3.33 15.95
C GLU A 109 11.02 -2.74 15.39
N THR A 110 11.06 -2.44 14.09
CA THR A 110 12.21 -1.77 13.48
C THR A 110 12.34 -0.30 13.82
N ILE A 111 11.31 0.28 14.45
CA ILE A 111 11.24 1.69 14.83
C ILE A 111 11.60 1.86 16.31
N ASP A 112 12.29 2.95 16.63
CA ASP A 112 12.64 3.30 18.00
C ASP A 112 11.40 3.50 18.89
N THR A 113 11.57 3.39 20.21
CA THR A 113 10.49 3.49 21.20
C THR A 113 9.77 4.83 21.14
N LYS A 114 10.50 5.95 20.97
CA LYS A 114 9.93 7.29 20.92
C LYS A 114 8.98 7.46 19.72
N ARG A 115 9.38 7.03 18.54
CA ARG A 115 8.52 7.10 17.34
C ARG A 115 7.32 6.15 17.42
N ARG A 116 7.44 5.01 18.10
CA ARG A 116 6.28 4.14 18.39
C ARG A 116 5.28 4.82 19.32
N GLU A 117 5.75 5.56 20.32
CA GLU A 117 4.89 6.37 21.19
C GLU A 117 4.18 7.47 20.40
N GLU A 118 4.87 8.18 19.51
CA GLU A 118 4.29 9.20 18.62
C GLU A 118 3.19 8.62 17.71
N ILE A 119 3.36 7.39 17.22
CA ILE A 119 2.31 6.68 16.46
C ILE A 119 1.09 6.40 17.34
N SER A 120 1.30 5.87 18.55
CA SER A 120 0.22 5.57 19.51
C SER A 120 -0.51 6.83 20.00
N GLU A 121 0.20 7.93 20.16
CA GLU A 121 -0.38 9.23 20.54
C GLU A 121 -1.22 9.83 19.42
N PHE A 122 -0.70 9.83 18.18
CA PHE A 122 -1.50 10.21 17.00
C PHE A 122 -2.79 9.41 16.95
N TRP A 123 -2.70 8.11 17.23
CA TRP A 123 -3.87 7.25 17.27
C TRP A 123 -4.90 7.62 18.31
N ARG A 124 -4.48 7.87 19.54
CA ARG A 124 -5.37 8.33 20.62
C ARG A 124 -6.05 9.65 20.29
N SER A 125 -5.34 10.55 19.60
CA SER A 125 -5.90 11.84 19.17
C SER A 125 -6.93 11.72 18.03
N VAL A 126 -6.83 10.69 17.19
CA VAL A 126 -7.74 10.47 16.05
C VAL A 126 -8.99 9.67 16.47
N LEU A 127 -8.90 8.88 17.54
CA LEU A 127 -9.94 7.94 17.97
C LEU A 127 -10.77 8.41 19.16
N THR A 128 -10.63 9.66 19.59
CA THR A 128 -11.41 10.21 20.72
C THR A 128 -12.94 10.11 20.48
N ASP A 129 -13.36 9.91 19.21
CA ASP A 129 -14.78 9.86 18.78
C ASP A 129 -15.29 8.50 18.22
N TYR A 130 -14.51 7.40 18.16
CA TYR A 130 -14.95 6.18 17.42
C TYR A 130 -14.96 4.86 18.23
N PRO A 131 -16.02 4.02 18.13
CA PRO A 131 -16.20 2.78 18.91
C PRO A 131 -15.24 1.62 18.50
N PRO A 132 -15.12 0.54 19.32
CA PRO A 132 -14.00 -0.42 19.38
C PRO A 132 -13.73 -1.34 18.18
N GLN A 133 -14.37 -1.14 17.02
CA GLN A 133 -14.11 -1.91 15.78
C GLN A 133 -12.79 -1.49 15.09
N VAL A 134 -11.83 -0.99 15.88
CA VAL A 134 -10.71 -0.14 15.47
C VAL A 134 -9.42 -0.92 15.20
N SER A 135 -9.32 -2.20 15.58
CA SER A 135 -8.06 -2.95 15.50
C SER A 135 -7.48 -3.05 14.07
N VAL A 136 -8.34 -3.23 13.07
CA VAL A 136 -7.94 -3.26 11.66
C VAL A 136 -7.43 -1.89 11.20
N TYR A 137 -8.11 -0.82 11.62
CA TYR A 137 -7.68 0.54 11.32
C TYR A 137 -6.37 0.86 12.04
N GLN A 138 -6.22 0.45 13.30
CA GLN A 138 -5.03 0.59 14.13
C GLN A 138 -3.79 0.03 13.43
N LYS A 139 -3.89 -1.21 12.94
CA LYS A 139 -2.82 -1.89 12.22
C LYS A 139 -2.47 -1.21 10.90
N LEU A 140 -3.46 -0.66 10.20
CA LEU A 140 -3.28 0.05 8.95
C LEU A 140 -2.41 1.31 9.11
N VAL A 141 -2.74 2.21 10.04
CA VAL A 141 -1.96 3.45 10.20
C VAL A 141 -0.63 3.16 10.88
N GLN A 142 -0.56 2.17 11.79
CA GLN A 142 0.75 1.73 12.30
C GLN A 142 1.63 1.32 11.12
N THR A 143 1.14 0.46 10.24
CA THR A 143 1.87 0.06 9.02
C THR A 143 2.25 1.25 8.15
N ILE A 144 1.31 2.13 7.80
CA ILE A 144 1.55 3.28 6.92
C ILE A 144 2.55 4.28 7.55
N ARG A 145 2.41 4.60 8.85
CA ARG A 145 3.35 5.49 9.55
C ARG A 145 4.72 4.84 9.65
N SER A 146 4.78 3.54 9.91
CA SER A 146 6.05 2.83 9.97
C SER A 146 6.78 2.85 8.63
N LEU A 147 6.08 2.57 7.53
CA LEU A 147 6.63 2.70 6.17
C LEU A 147 7.12 4.12 5.87
N SER A 148 6.42 5.14 6.38
CA SER A 148 6.77 6.55 6.16
C SER A 148 8.00 6.97 6.99
N ILE A 149 8.10 6.50 8.23
CA ILE A 149 9.23 6.77 9.14
C ILE A 149 10.52 6.12 8.62
N HIS A 150 10.42 4.92 8.07
CA HIS A 150 11.56 4.26 7.41
C HIS A 150 12.06 5.04 6.18
N GLY A 151 11.14 5.78 5.53
CA GLY A 151 11.43 6.62 4.39
C GLY A 151 11.63 5.84 3.09
N ARG A 152 11.90 6.59 2.01
CA ARG A 152 11.98 6.12 0.62
C ARG A 152 10.75 5.29 0.21
N SER A 153 9.59 5.64 0.75
CA SER A 153 8.31 4.99 0.48
C SER A 153 7.37 5.93 -0.27
N ILE A 154 6.64 5.38 -1.24
CA ILE A 154 5.61 6.09 -2.02
C ILE A 154 4.28 5.41 -1.73
N ILE A 155 3.40 6.07 -0.98
CA ILE A 155 2.13 5.50 -0.52
C ILE A 155 0.98 6.03 -1.37
N VAL A 156 0.24 5.14 -2.04
CA VAL A 156 -0.88 5.51 -2.91
C VAL A 156 -2.21 5.23 -2.22
N GLY A 157 -2.95 6.29 -1.88
CA GLY A 157 -4.29 6.19 -1.27
C GLY A 157 -4.28 5.86 0.23
N ARG A 158 -5.26 5.04 0.68
CA ARG A 158 -5.48 4.56 2.07
C ARG A 158 -5.38 5.63 3.16
N ALA A 159 -5.89 6.83 2.90
CA ALA A 159 -5.78 7.99 3.79
C ALA A 159 -4.33 8.34 4.18
N GLY A 160 -3.34 7.93 3.37
CA GLY A 160 -1.91 8.11 3.64
C GLY A 160 -1.54 9.55 3.97
N VAL A 161 -2.10 10.53 3.23
CA VAL A 161 -1.93 11.97 3.51
C VAL A 161 -2.35 12.32 4.94
N MET A 162 -3.54 11.89 5.37
CA MET A 162 -4.06 12.20 6.71
C MET A 162 -3.28 11.49 7.81
N ILE A 163 -2.91 10.24 7.56
CA ILE A 163 -2.15 9.38 8.49
C ILE A 163 -0.74 9.93 8.75
N THR A 164 -0.13 10.51 7.73
CA THR A 164 1.26 10.97 7.76
C THR A 164 1.40 12.48 7.93
N ARG A 165 0.30 13.22 8.08
CA ARG A 165 0.27 14.70 8.18
C ARG A 165 1.18 15.31 9.25
N SER A 166 1.45 14.55 10.32
CA SER A 166 2.29 14.99 11.44
C SER A 166 3.77 14.62 11.28
N LEU A 167 4.12 13.83 10.25
CA LEU A 167 5.48 13.37 10.02
C LEU A 167 6.26 14.41 9.22
N ARG A 168 7.54 14.58 9.54
CA ARG A 168 8.45 15.46 8.80
C ARG A 168 8.95 14.76 7.54
N TYR A 169 9.39 15.55 6.55
CA TYR A 169 9.97 15.08 5.28
C TYR A 169 8.98 14.35 4.35
N GLY A 170 7.67 14.53 4.57
CA GLY A 170 6.62 14.04 3.69
C GLY A 170 6.30 15.00 2.55
N ILE A 171 6.15 14.47 1.34
CA ILE A 171 5.58 15.19 0.19
C ILE A 171 4.20 14.59 -0.13
N HIS A 172 3.17 15.44 -0.17
CA HIS A 172 1.80 15.02 -0.44
C HIS A 172 1.36 15.51 -1.83
N ILE A 173 1.08 14.59 -2.73
CA ILE A 173 0.72 14.85 -4.13
C ILE A 173 -0.74 14.43 -4.35
N LYS A 174 -1.47 15.21 -5.16
CA LYS A 174 -2.80 14.83 -5.65
C LYS A 174 -2.78 14.71 -7.17
N LEU A 175 -3.03 13.51 -7.68
CA LEU A 175 -3.18 13.24 -9.10
C LEU A 175 -4.62 13.48 -9.55
N VAL A 176 -4.77 14.33 -10.55
CA VAL A 176 -6.02 14.68 -11.21
C VAL A 176 -5.86 14.49 -12.72
N ALA A 177 -6.93 14.08 -13.40
CA ALA A 177 -6.91 13.92 -14.85
C ALA A 177 -8.29 14.25 -15.45
N PRO A 178 -8.34 14.74 -16.70
CA PRO A 178 -9.60 15.02 -17.40
C PRO A 178 -10.54 13.81 -17.40
N ALA A 179 -11.85 14.06 -17.32
CA ALA A 179 -12.85 12.99 -17.22
C ALA A 179 -12.76 11.98 -18.37
N ALA A 180 -12.57 12.45 -19.62
CA ALA A 180 -12.43 11.59 -20.79
C ALA A 180 -11.27 10.58 -20.64
N TYR A 181 -10.10 11.05 -20.17
CA TYR A 181 -8.94 10.19 -19.90
C TYR A 181 -9.25 9.16 -18.81
N ARG A 182 -9.88 9.58 -17.71
CA ARG A 182 -10.23 8.68 -16.60
C ARG A 182 -11.22 7.61 -17.03
N ILE A 183 -12.23 7.97 -17.81
CA ILE A 183 -13.23 7.04 -18.36
C ILE A 183 -12.54 6.02 -19.26
N GLN A 184 -11.76 6.48 -20.24
CA GLN A 184 -11.02 5.58 -21.14
C GLN A 184 -10.14 4.61 -20.36
N LYS A 185 -9.37 5.09 -19.37
CA LYS A 185 -8.48 4.25 -18.58
C LYS A 185 -9.22 3.21 -17.75
N VAL A 186 -10.37 3.58 -17.18
CA VAL A 186 -11.23 2.66 -16.44
C VAL A 186 -11.82 1.61 -17.39
N MET A 187 -12.29 2.01 -18.57
CA MET A 187 -12.80 1.10 -19.59
C MET A 187 -11.74 0.07 -20.01
N GLU A 188 -10.51 0.52 -20.29
CA GLU A 188 -9.37 -0.35 -20.59
C GLU A 188 -9.09 -1.34 -19.47
N THR A 189 -9.05 -0.86 -18.22
CA THR A 189 -8.69 -1.69 -17.05
C THR A 189 -9.80 -2.68 -16.67
N ALA A 190 -11.06 -2.30 -16.85
CA ALA A 190 -12.22 -3.14 -16.55
C ALA A 190 -12.66 -4.02 -17.73
N GLY A 191 -12.02 -3.89 -18.91
CA GLY A 191 -12.41 -4.58 -20.13
C GLY A 191 -13.79 -4.17 -20.65
N ILE A 192 -14.26 -2.96 -20.32
CA ILE A 192 -15.56 -2.44 -20.74
C ILE A 192 -15.38 -1.76 -22.10
N LYS A 193 -16.21 -2.15 -23.07
CA LYS A 193 -16.27 -1.47 -24.37
C LYS A 193 -17.39 -0.45 -24.39
N ASP A 194 -17.22 0.60 -25.16
CA ASP A 194 -18.32 1.51 -25.43
C ASP A 194 -19.42 0.75 -26.18
N ARG A 195 -20.69 1.08 -25.93
CA ARG A 195 -21.84 0.40 -26.54
C ARG A 195 -22.23 1.05 -27.87
N LEU A 196 -21.24 1.52 -28.64
CA LEU A 196 -21.44 2.14 -29.95
C LEU A 196 -21.00 1.19 -31.06
#